data_AF-A0A2V5M611-F1
#
_entry.id   AF-A0A2V5M611-F1
#
_cell.length_a   1.000
_cell.length_b   1.000
_cell.length_c   1.000
_cell.angle_alpha   90.00
_cell.angle_beta   90.00
_cell.angle_gamma   90.00
#
_symmetry.space_group_name_H-M   'P 1'
#
loop_
_entity.id
_entity.type
_entity.pdbx_description
1 polymer ?
#
loop_
_entity_poly.entity_id
_entity_poly.type
_entity_poly.pdbx_seq_one_letter_code
_entity_poly.pdbx_strand_id
1 'polypeptide(L)'
;MFRHCHRIIFLIGLTGCFLALDDINCATAPEPGDMRGVGKVEFPISCAPAVQSEFARGVALLHSFFYEEARRVFTAVAERDPKCA
;
A
#
# COMPACT_ATOMS: atom_id res chain seq x y z
N MET A 1 -12.04 57.89 14.46
CA MET A 1 -11.66 56.61 15.11
C MET A 1 -12.29 55.36 14.47
N PHE A 2 -13.54 55.39 13.96
CA PHE A 2 -14.23 54.21 13.41
C PHE A 2 -13.68 53.63 12.09
N ARG A 3 -13.04 54.44 11.23
CA ARG A 3 -12.47 54.00 9.93
C ARG A 3 -11.21 53.12 10.03
N HIS A 4 -10.56 53.11 11.20
CA HIS A 4 -9.34 52.31 11.44
C HIS A 4 -9.66 50.93 12.01
N CYS A 5 -10.73 50.81 12.81
CA CYS A 5 -11.22 49.52 13.31
C CYS A 5 -11.69 48.63 12.16
N HIS A 6 -12.38 49.21 11.16
CA HIS A 6 -12.82 48.49 9.96
C HIS A 6 -11.66 47.97 9.08
N ARG A 7 -10.56 48.73 8.98
CA ARG A 7 -9.38 48.31 8.20
C ARG A 7 -8.60 47.19 8.89
N ILE A 8 -8.55 47.22 10.23
CA ILE A 8 -7.89 46.19 11.04
C ILE A 8 -8.69 44.88 11.00
N ILE A 9 -10.02 44.94 11.10
CA ILE A 9 -10.89 43.75 10.99
C ILE A 9 -10.81 43.14 9.58
N PHE A 10 -10.75 43.97 8.53
CA PHE A 10 -10.63 43.49 7.14
C PHE A 10 -9.28 42.81 6.86
N LEU A 11 -8.18 43.32 7.44
CA LEU A 11 -6.85 42.72 7.31
C LEU A 11 -6.75 41.39 8.09
N ILE A 12 -7.37 41.26 9.26
CA ILE A 12 -7.36 40.00 10.05
C ILE A 12 -8.22 38.92 9.38
N GLY A 13 -9.36 39.29 8.78
CA GLY A 13 -10.23 38.35 8.05
C GLY A 13 -9.58 37.76 6.79
N LEU A 14 -8.74 38.54 6.10
CA LEU A 14 -8.03 38.10 4.89
C LEU A 14 -6.89 37.12 5.23
N THR A 15 -6.19 37.32 6.35
CA THR A 15 -5.13 36.42 6.83
C THR A 15 -5.67 35.16 7.51
N GLY A 16 -6.86 35.23 8.12
CA GLY A 16 -7.51 34.09 8.76
C GLY A 16 -8.04 33.03 7.78
N CYS A 17 -8.40 33.43 6.57
CA CYS A 17 -8.87 32.50 5.54
C CYS A 17 -7.71 31.75 4.84
N PHE A 18 -6.50 32.32 4.84
CA PHE A 18 -5.31 31.65 4.29
C PHE A 18 -4.76 30.54 5.21
N LEU A 19 -4.95 30.65 6.53
CA LEU A 19 -4.41 29.66 7.50
C LEU A 19 -5.35 28.47 7.78
N ALA A 20 -6.57 28.47 7.23
CA ALA A 20 -7.56 27.43 7.48
C ALA A 20 -7.81 26.49 6.28
N LEU A 21 -7.04 26.62 5.18
CA LEU A 21 -7.19 25.75 4.00
C LEU A 21 -6.23 24.56 3.93
N ASP A 22 -5.32 24.40 4.90
CA ASP A 22 -4.32 23.32 4.82
C ASP A 22 -4.75 21.96 5.42
N ASP A 23 -5.92 21.84 6.07
CA ASP A 23 -6.27 20.60 6.80
C ASP A 23 -7.66 19.99 6.48
N ILE A 24 -8.24 20.26 5.31
CA ILE A 24 -9.34 19.41 4.79
C ILE A 24 -8.73 18.33 3.89
N ASN A 25 -8.04 17.36 4.49
CA ASN A 25 -7.73 16.12 3.80
C ASN A 25 -9.00 15.25 3.80
N CYS A 26 -9.90 15.48 2.84
CA CYS A 26 -10.92 14.49 2.50
C CYS A 26 -10.18 13.19 2.18
N ALA A 27 -10.33 12.17 3.03
CA ALA A 27 -9.73 10.87 2.79
C ALA A 27 -10.24 10.35 1.44
N THR A 28 -9.39 10.42 0.41
CA THR A 28 -9.64 9.80 -0.88
C THR A 28 -9.76 8.30 -0.68
N ALA A 29 -10.78 7.69 -1.30
CA ALA A 29 -10.89 6.24 -1.32
C ALA A 29 -9.60 5.65 -1.90
N PRO A 30 -9.14 4.47 -1.43
CA PRO A 30 -8.00 3.79 -2.03
C PRO A 30 -8.22 3.60 -3.53
N GLU A 31 -7.22 3.92 -4.33
CA GLU A 31 -7.24 3.67 -5.78
C GLU A 31 -7.45 2.17 -6.05
N PRO A 32 -8.14 1.77 -7.14
CA PRO A 32 -8.22 0.38 -7.54
C PRO A 32 -6.82 -0.26 -7.62
N GLY A 33 -6.57 -1.26 -6.79
CA GLY A 33 -5.25 -1.91 -6.68
C GLY A 33 -4.36 -1.38 -5.54
N ASP A 34 -4.83 -0.47 -4.68
CA ASP A 34 -4.11 -0.09 -3.46
C ASP A 34 -4.01 -1.28 -2.49
N MET A 35 -2.79 -1.81 -2.34
CA MET A 35 -2.48 -2.97 -1.49
C MET A 35 -2.06 -2.59 -0.05
N ARG A 36 -2.09 -1.31 0.35
CA ARG A 36 -1.64 -0.91 1.70
C ARG A 36 -2.52 -1.46 2.83
N GLY A 37 -3.77 -1.83 2.54
CA GLY A 37 -4.74 -2.35 3.53
C GLY A 37 -4.93 -3.87 3.54
N VAL A 38 -4.35 -4.62 2.60
CA VAL A 38 -4.65 -6.06 2.46
C VAL A 38 -3.83 -6.97 3.39
N GLY A 39 -2.92 -6.38 4.17
CA GLY A 39 -2.04 -7.11 5.09
C GLY A 39 -0.97 -7.94 4.37
N LYS A 40 -0.28 -8.80 5.13
CA LYS A 40 0.74 -9.71 4.62
C LYS A 40 0.31 -11.15 4.90
N VAL A 41 0.50 -12.02 3.91
CA VAL A 41 0.33 -13.48 4.08
C VAL A 41 1.71 -14.10 4.24
N GLU A 42 1.89 -14.92 5.26
CA GLU A 42 3.09 -15.70 5.50
C GLU A 42 2.74 -17.18 5.49
N PHE A 43 3.51 -17.97 4.74
CA PHE A 43 3.35 -19.42 4.69
C PHE A 43 4.46 -20.05 5.54
N PRO A 44 4.12 -20.74 6.65
CA PRO A 44 5.11 -21.46 7.45
C PRO A 44 5.52 -22.73 6.71
N ILE A 45 6.46 -22.57 5.79
CA ILE A 45 7.01 -23.63 4.95
C ILE A 45 8.38 -24.09 5.47
N SER A 46 8.74 -25.34 5.23
CA SER A 46 10.05 -25.90 5.61
C SER A 46 11.21 -25.36 4.76
N CYS A 47 10.91 -24.55 3.75
CA CYS A 47 11.84 -24.14 2.73
C CYS A 47 12.93 -23.21 3.27
N ALA A 48 14.14 -23.37 2.74
CA ALA A 48 15.27 -22.48 3.01
C ALA A 48 14.89 -21.01 2.71
N PRO A 49 15.39 -20.04 3.52
CA PRO A 49 15.04 -18.63 3.34
C PRO A 49 15.26 -18.08 1.91
N ALA A 50 16.24 -18.63 1.19
CA ALA A 50 16.59 -18.23 -0.17
C ALA A 50 15.50 -18.50 -1.23
N VAL A 51 14.54 -19.40 -0.98
CA VAL A 51 13.49 -19.76 -1.96
C VAL A 51 12.08 -19.34 -1.54
N GLN A 52 11.90 -18.80 -0.32
CA GLN A 52 10.58 -18.47 0.22
C GLN A 52 9.84 -17.38 -0.58
N SER A 53 10.57 -16.40 -1.12
CA SER A 53 9.98 -15.36 -1.97
C SER A 53 9.41 -15.92 -3.27
N GLU A 54 10.12 -16.85 -3.92
CA GLU A 54 9.64 -17.53 -5.13
C GLU A 54 8.46 -18.46 -4.80
N PHE A 55 8.48 -19.14 -3.66
CA PHE A 55 7.34 -19.92 -3.20
C PHE A 55 6.09 -19.04 -3.05
N ALA A 56 6.20 -17.90 -2.36
CA ALA A 56 5.10 -16.95 -2.20
C ALA A 56 4.60 -16.42 -3.55
N ARG A 57 5.51 -16.17 -4.51
CA ARG A 57 5.15 -15.81 -5.89
C ARG A 57 4.36 -16.93 -6.58
N GLY A 58 4.76 -18.18 -6.43
CA GLY A 58 4.02 -19.34 -6.94
C GLY A 58 2.58 -19.39 -6.42
N VAL A 59 2.39 -19.10 -5.13
CA VAL A 59 1.04 -19.03 -4.52
C VAL A 59 0.23 -17.86 -5.09
N ALA A 60 0.83 -16.68 -5.25
CA ALA A 60 0.16 -15.53 -5.87
C ALA A 60 -0.30 -15.82 -7.32
N LEU A 61 0.51 -16.55 -8.09
CA LEU A 61 0.17 -17.00 -9.44
C LEU A 61 -1.00 -18.00 -9.42
N LEU A 62 -1.02 -18.95 -8.48
CA LEU A 62 -2.17 -19.85 -8.30
C LEU A 62 -3.46 -19.11 -7.99
N HIS A 63 -3.42 -18.11 -7.12
CA HIS A 63 -4.59 -17.27 -6.81
C HIS A 63 -5.07 -16.45 -8.00
N SER A 64 -4.20 -16.20 -8.97
CA SER A 64 -4.53 -15.52 -10.23
C SER A 64 -4.88 -16.48 -11.36
N PHE A 65 -5.01 -17.79 -11.08
CA PHE A 65 -5.30 -18.84 -12.06
C PHE A 65 -4.20 -19.03 -13.12
N PHE A 66 -2.97 -18.58 -12.85
CA PHE A 66 -1.80 -18.75 -13.73
C PHE A 66 -1.10 -20.08 -13.43
N TYR A 67 -1.82 -21.19 -13.63
CA TYR A 67 -1.39 -22.52 -13.21
C TYR A 67 -0.06 -22.97 -13.82
N GLU A 68 0.13 -22.70 -15.12
CA GLU A 68 1.34 -23.13 -15.83
C GLU A 68 2.59 -22.41 -15.32
N GLU A 69 2.48 -21.11 -15.04
CA GLU A 69 3.58 -20.32 -14.50
C GLU A 69 3.83 -20.68 -13.03
N ALA A 70 2.77 -20.86 -12.24
CA ALA A 70 2.90 -21.35 -10.87
C ALA A 70 3.64 -22.70 -10.82
N ARG A 71 3.28 -23.65 -11.70
CA ARG A 71 3.96 -24.95 -11.81
C ARG A 71 5.45 -24.78 -12.07
N ARG A 72 5.84 -23.94 -13.03
CA ARG A 72 7.27 -23.66 -13.32
C ARG A 72 8.01 -23.12 -12.10
N VAL A 73 7.39 -22.17 -11.39
CA VAL A 73 7.99 -21.58 -10.18
C VAL A 73 8.17 -22.64 -9.10
N PHE A 74 7.14 -23.43 -8.78
CA PHE A 74 7.24 -24.47 -7.76
C PHE A 74 8.24 -25.57 -8.13
N THR A 75 8.31 -25.98 -9.40
CA THR A 75 9.35 -26.92 -9.86
C THR A 75 10.75 -26.35 -9.63
N ALA A 76 11.00 -25.10 -9.99
CA ALA A 76 12.31 -24.46 -9.78
C ALA A 76 12.64 -24.27 -8.30
N VAL A 77 11.64 -24.09 -7.43
CA VAL A 77 11.82 -24.06 -5.98
C VAL A 77 12.18 -25.45 -5.46
N ALA A 78 11.46 -26.50 -5.87
CA ALA A 78 11.72 -27.88 -5.45
C ALA A 78 13.09 -28.40 -5.94
N GLU A 79 13.57 -27.96 -7.10
CA GLU A 79 14.91 -28.27 -7.59
C GLU A 79 16.01 -27.63 -6.72
N ARG A 80 15.78 -26.41 -6.22
CA ARG A 80 16.73 -25.68 -5.36
C ARG A 80 16.68 -26.14 -3.91
N ASP A 81 15.50 -26.50 -3.42
CA ASP A 81 15.29 -27.03 -2.09
C ASP A 81 14.33 -28.24 -2.13
N PRO A 82 14.86 -29.46 -2.30
CA PRO A 82 14.04 -30.68 -2.35
C PRO A 82 13.29 -31.00 -1.05
N LYS A 83 13.59 -30.31 0.06
CA LYS A 83 12.89 -30.50 1.36
C LYS A 83 11.81 -29.45 1.62
N CYS A 84 11.59 -28.54 0.68
CA CYS A 84 10.59 -27.48 0.74
C CYS A 84 9.17 -28.07 0.65
N ALA A 85 8.33 -27.80 1.67
CA ALA A 85 6.93 -28.19 1.78
C ALA A 85 6.14 -27.16 2.61
#